data_AF-A0A920K4V4-F1
#
_entry.id   AF-A0A920K4V4-F1
#
_cell.length_a   1.000
_cell.length_b   1.000
_cell.length_c   1.000
_cell.angle_alpha   90.00
_cell.angle_beta   90.00
_cell.angle_gamma   90.00
#
_symmetry.space_group_name_H-M   'P 1'
#
loop_
_entity.id
_entity.type
_entity.pdbx_description
1 polymer ?
#
loop_
_entity_poly.entity_id
_entity_poly.type
_entity_poly.pdbx_seq_one_letter_code
_entity_poly.pdbx_strand_id
1 'polypeptide(L)'
;MISLFQENLTNKLQGVTLLDQKGNIREYSKKNIEYKGFDEEELALPLPEGGQSAYCLLQEYFAFEKKFNFVTLKNIDLRNFSGRKLILKFNFSILPKKLRTMTQRNLMLNCVPIINLFTKISEPIKLSDKKVDQLLIADKKKDSYTEIHSIDSITISEPGGRNLRKLGFFHCYR
;
A
#
# COMPACT_ATOMS: atom_id res chain seq x y z
N MET A 1 11.35 -15.04 -8.27
CA MET A 1 10.31 -15.79 -9.03
C MET A 1 9.15 -14.87 -9.40
N ILE A 2 8.64 -14.05 -8.48
CA ILE A 2 7.56 -13.08 -8.74
C ILE A 2 8.02 -11.97 -9.71
N SER A 3 9.25 -11.46 -9.56
CA SER A 3 9.87 -10.52 -10.51
C SER A 3 9.86 -11.03 -11.96
N LEU A 4 10.10 -12.32 -12.15
CA LEU A 4 10.05 -12.96 -13.47
C LEU A 4 8.62 -13.02 -14.02
N PHE A 5 7.61 -13.30 -13.19
CA PHE A 5 6.22 -13.30 -13.67
C PHE A 5 5.82 -11.92 -14.16
N GLN A 6 6.11 -10.87 -13.39
CA GLN A 6 5.86 -9.49 -13.81
C GLN A 6 6.60 -9.11 -15.08
N GLU A 7 7.90 -9.42 -15.17
CA GLU A 7 8.70 -9.15 -16.38
C GLU A 7 8.06 -9.80 -17.62
N ASN A 8 7.57 -11.04 -17.50
CA ASN A 8 6.94 -11.73 -18.62
C ASN A 8 5.53 -11.19 -18.90
N LEU A 9 4.81 -10.72 -17.87
CA LEU A 9 3.56 -9.99 -18.03
C LEU A 9 3.78 -8.70 -18.83
N THR A 10 4.87 -7.98 -18.56
CA THR A 10 5.22 -6.73 -19.24
C THR A 10 5.74 -6.97 -20.65
N ASN A 11 6.62 -7.95 -20.86
CA ASN A 11 7.37 -8.05 -22.10
C ASN A 11 6.83 -9.11 -23.06
N LYS A 12 6.16 -10.14 -22.57
CA LYS A 12 5.82 -11.34 -23.35
C LYS A 12 4.34 -11.69 -23.36
N LEU A 13 3.51 -11.01 -22.58
CA LEU A 13 2.07 -11.24 -22.61
C LEU A 13 1.46 -10.70 -23.91
N GLN A 14 0.74 -11.57 -24.61
CA GLN A 14 -0.04 -11.23 -25.79
C GLN A 14 -1.46 -10.79 -25.42
N GLY A 15 -2.06 -11.43 -24.41
CA GLY A 15 -3.38 -11.09 -23.90
C GLY A 15 -3.83 -12.03 -22.79
N VAL A 16 -5.05 -11.81 -22.31
CA VAL A 16 -5.70 -12.64 -21.28
C VAL A 16 -7.03 -13.14 -21.82
N THR A 17 -7.26 -14.44 -21.74
CA THR A 17 -8.54 -15.05 -22.10
C THR A 17 -9.31 -15.39 -20.82
N LEU A 18 -10.56 -14.95 -20.76
CA LEU A 18 -11.51 -15.29 -19.72
C LEU A 18 -12.49 -16.34 -20.26
N LEU A 19 -12.70 -17.40 -19.47
CA LEU A 19 -13.55 -18.53 -19.83
C LEU A 19 -14.50 -18.87 -18.66
N ASP A 20 -15.75 -19.23 -18.95
CA ASP A 20 -16.60 -19.93 -17.96
C ASP A 20 -16.64 -21.45 -18.18
N GLN A 21 -17.38 -22.12 -17.30
CA GLN A 21 -17.63 -23.57 -17.36
C GLN A 21 -18.53 -24.00 -18.53
N LYS A 22 -19.23 -23.06 -19.17
CA LYS A 22 -20.13 -23.33 -20.31
C LYS A 22 -19.47 -23.07 -21.66
N GLY A 23 -18.21 -22.65 -21.67
CA GLY A 23 -17.43 -22.40 -22.88
C GLY A 23 -17.58 -20.98 -23.44
N ASN A 24 -18.19 -20.04 -22.71
CA ASN A 24 -18.17 -18.63 -23.10
C ASN A 24 -16.75 -18.09 -22.97
N ILE A 25 -16.28 -17.39 -24.00
CA ILE A 25 -14.92 -16.88 -24.10
C ILE A 25 -14.97 -15.36 -24.30
N ARG A 26 -14.11 -14.64 -23.58
CA ARG A 26 -13.73 -13.27 -23.93
C ARG A 26 -12.24 -13.08 -23.86
N GLU A 27 -11.73 -12.26 -24.76
CA GLU A 27 -10.31 -11.94 -24.83
C GLU A 27 -10.08 -10.49 -24.47
N TYR A 28 -9.04 -10.27 -23.68
CA TYR A 28 -8.58 -8.97 -23.26
C TYR A 28 -7.17 -8.76 -23.80
N SER A 29 -6.94 -7.59 -24.39
CA SER A 29 -5.63 -7.21 -24.86
C SER A 29 -4.70 -6.88 -23.68
N LYS A 30 -3.40 -6.82 -23.94
CA LYS A 30 -2.42 -6.32 -22.96
C LYS A 30 -2.77 -4.93 -22.41
N LYS A 31 -3.48 -4.08 -23.16
CA LYS A 31 -3.88 -2.73 -22.71
C LYS A 31 -4.88 -2.75 -21.55
N ASN A 32 -5.58 -3.86 -21.37
CA ASN A 32 -6.50 -4.04 -20.26
C ASN A 32 -5.79 -4.33 -18.94
N ILE A 33 -4.48 -4.57 -18.95
CA ILE A 33 -3.69 -4.84 -17.76
C ILE A 33 -3.04 -3.54 -17.29
N GLU A 34 -3.27 -3.24 -16.03
CA GLU A 34 -2.65 -2.11 -15.33
C GLU A 34 -1.81 -2.61 -14.16
N TYR A 35 -0.62 -2.03 -14.02
CA TYR A 35 0.26 -2.25 -12.88
C TYR A 35 -0.12 -1.32 -11.75
N LYS A 36 0.00 -1.82 -10.52
CA LYS A 36 -0.44 -1.12 -9.31
C LYS A 36 0.73 -0.92 -8.35
N GLY A 37 0.58 0.09 -7.50
CA GLY A 37 1.55 0.53 -6.50
C GLY A 37 2.40 1.74 -6.90
N PHE A 38 2.11 2.40 -8.03
CA PHE A 38 2.92 3.51 -8.56
C PHE A 38 2.24 4.87 -8.50
N ASP A 39 0.91 4.91 -8.39
CA ASP A 39 0.14 6.15 -8.32
C ASP A 39 0.19 6.75 -6.90
N GLU A 40 0.00 8.06 -6.78
CA GLU A 40 0.05 8.76 -5.49
C GLU A 40 -1.03 8.28 -4.51
N GLU A 41 -2.22 7.94 -5.03
CA GLU A 41 -3.33 7.37 -4.25
C GLU A 41 -3.02 5.96 -3.72
N GLU A 42 -1.98 5.31 -4.26
CA GLU A 42 -1.56 3.96 -3.93
C GLU A 42 -0.33 3.95 -3.02
N LEU A 43 0.14 5.12 -2.57
CA LEU A 43 1.17 5.24 -1.53
C LEU A 43 0.72 4.56 -0.24
N ALA A 44 1.60 3.74 0.31
CA ALA A 44 1.39 3.08 1.58
C ALA A 44 1.88 3.97 2.70
N LEU A 45 3.06 4.58 2.54
CA LEU A 45 3.60 5.54 3.51
C LEU A 45 2.93 6.91 3.36
N PRO A 46 2.63 7.61 4.47
CA PRO A 46 2.10 8.97 4.41
C PRO A 46 3.07 9.91 3.72
N LEU A 47 2.58 10.69 2.76
CA LEU A 47 3.37 11.71 2.08
C LEU A 47 3.47 12.97 2.97
N PRO A 48 4.67 13.44 3.34
CA PRO A 48 4.83 14.68 4.09
C PRO A 48 4.34 15.89 3.30
N GLU A 49 3.96 16.98 3.98
CA GLU A 49 3.65 18.25 3.32
C GLU A 49 4.84 18.75 2.49
N GLY A 50 4.59 19.07 1.21
CA GLY A 50 5.64 19.47 0.27
C GLY A 50 6.57 18.34 -0.19
N GLY A 51 6.33 17.10 0.25
CA GLY A 51 7.06 15.92 -0.20
C GLY A 51 6.73 15.52 -1.64
N GLN A 52 7.70 14.94 -2.35
CA GLN A 52 7.47 14.39 -3.69
C GLN A 52 7.22 12.89 -3.60
N SER A 53 6.17 12.42 -4.28
CA SER A 53 5.78 11.01 -4.35
C SER A 53 6.90 10.10 -4.85
N ALA A 54 7.76 10.58 -5.77
CA ALA A 54 8.91 9.83 -6.29
C ALA A 54 9.88 9.34 -5.20
N TYR A 55 10.17 10.15 -4.17
CA TYR A 55 11.03 9.73 -3.06
C TYR A 55 10.35 8.69 -2.18
N CYS A 56 9.05 8.85 -1.94
CA CYS A 56 8.24 7.90 -1.20
C CYS A 56 8.22 6.53 -1.91
N LEU A 57 7.97 6.51 -3.22
CA LEU A 57 8.01 5.29 -4.04
C LEU A 57 9.36 4.59 -3.97
N LEU A 58 10.47 5.34 -4.00
CA LEU A 58 11.81 4.76 -3.87
C LEU A 58 12.00 4.10 -2.50
N GLN A 59 11.59 4.78 -1.43
CA GLN A 59 11.65 4.24 -0.07
C GLN A 59 10.82 2.96 0.06
N GLU A 60 9.60 2.97 -0.45
CA GLU A 60 8.71 1.81 -0.44
C GLU A 60 9.26 0.64 -1.26
N TYR A 61 9.90 0.92 -2.39
CA TYR A 61 10.53 -0.11 -3.23
C TYR A 61 11.63 -0.85 -2.47
N PHE A 62 12.50 -0.12 -1.78
CA PHE A 62 13.57 -0.74 -0.98
C PHE A 62 13.06 -1.39 0.31
N ALA A 63 11.98 -0.89 0.90
CA ALA A 63 11.40 -1.48 2.11
C ALA A 63 10.54 -2.72 1.80
N PHE A 64 9.75 -2.69 0.73
CA PHE A 64 8.79 -3.72 0.39
C PHE A 64 8.46 -3.76 -1.11
N GLU A 65 9.40 -4.27 -1.91
CA GLU A 65 9.27 -4.46 -3.37
C GLU A 65 7.96 -5.16 -3.79
N LYS A 66 7.40 -6.01 -2.93
CA LYS A 66 6.20 -6.80 -3.25
C LYS A 66 4.95 -5.96 -3.44
N LYS A 67 4.92 -4.72 -2.93
CA LYS A 67 3.85 -3.75 -3.21
C LYS A 67 3.67 -3.51 -4.71
N PHE A 68 4.76 -3.52 -5.47
CA PHE A 68 4.75 -3.23 -6.91
C PHE A 68 4.39 -4.47 -7.74
N ASN A 69 4.12 -5.62 -7.10
CA ASN A 69 3.76 -6.87 -7.78
C ASN A 69 2.27 -6.96 -8.16
N PHE A 70 1.47 -5.95 -7.82
CA PHE A 70 0.03 -5.95 -8.04
C PHE A 70 -0.33 -5.57 -9.47
N VAL A 71 -1.35 -6.26 -10.00
CA VAL A 71 -1.83 -6.10 -11.36
C VAL A 71 -3.35 -6.16 -11.36
N THR A 72 -3.98 -5.26 -12.12
CA THR A 72 -5.44 -5.22 -12.32
C THR A 72 -5.76 -5.50 -13.79
N LEU A 73 -6.75 -6.36 -14.04
CA LEU A 73 -7.38 -6.49 -15.34
C LEU A 73 -8.62 -5.59 -15.38
N LYS A 74 -8.56 -4.52 -16.18
CA LYS A 74 -9.61 -3.50 -16.35
C LYS A 74 -10.66 -3.91 -17.36
N ASN A 75 -11.83 -3.28 -17.23
CA ASN A 75 -12.96 -3.41 -18.17
C ASN A 75 -13.44 -4.86 -18.34
N ILE A 76 -13.37 -5.66 -17.27
CA ILE A 76 -13.91 -7.01 -17.27
C ILE A 76 -15.43 -6.92 -17.37
N ASP A 77 -15.99 -7.48 -18.45
CA ASP A 77 -17.43 -7.60 -18.62
C ASP A 77 -17.85 -9.07 -18.51
N LEU A 78 -18.67 -9.33 -17.49
CA LEU A 78 -19.15 -10.63 -17.09
C LEU A 78 -20.58 -10.93 -17.54
N ARG A 79 -21.26 -10.02 -18.25
CA ARG A 79 -22.71 -10.15 -18.56
C ARG A 79 -23.11 -11.45 -19.25
N ASN A 80 -22.21 -12.02 -20.06
CA ASN A 80 -22.46 -13.26 -20.82
C ASN A 80 -21.81 -14.50 -20.18
N PHE A 81 -21.20 -14.36 -19.00
CA PHE A 81 -20.59 -15.48 -18.30
C PHE A 81 -21.59 -16.06 -17.30
N SER A 82 -21.56 -17.38 -17.13
CA SER A 82 -22.46 -18.06 -16.21
C SER A 82 -21.74 -19.14 -15.39
N GLY A 83 -22.27 -19.42 -14.20
CA GLY A 83 -21.69 -20.37 -13.26
C GLY A 83 -20.93 -19.70 -12.11
N ARG A 84 -20.22 -20.52 -11.31
CA ARG A 84 -19.54 -20.07 -10.07
C ARG A 84 -18.02 -19.99 -10.20
N LYS A 85 -17.47 -20.39 -11.35
CA LYS A 85 -16.02 -20.42 -11.59
C LYS A 85 -15.72 -19.79 -12.94
N LEU A 86 -14.69 -18.95 -12.94
CA LEU A 86 -14.10 -18.37 -14.12
C LEU A 86 -12.65 -18.83 -14.21
N ILE A 87 -12.16 -19.05 -15.43
CA ILE A 87 -10.79 -19.41 -15.70
C ILE A 87 -10.15 -18.23 -16.43
N LEU A 88 -9.09 -17.68 -15.84
CA LEU A 88 -8.23 -16.68 -16.47
C LEU A 88 -7.00 -17.38 -17.05
N LYS A 89 -6.79 -17.26 -18.36
CA LYS A 89 -5.61 -17.76 -19.06
C LYS A 89 -4.75 -16.59 -19.50
N PHE A 90 -3.50 -16.57 -19.05
CA PHE A 90 -2.50 -15.59 -19.48
C PHE A 90 -1.73 -16.16 -20.67
N ASN A 91 -1.87 -15.54 -21.83
CA ASN A 91 -1.27 -16.02 -23.08
C ASN A 91 0.06 -15.31 -23.29
N PHE A 92 1.16 -16.04 -23.13
CA PHE A 92 2.52 -15.54 -23.34
C PHE A 92 3.04 -16.00 -24.70
N SER A 93 3.75 -15.13 -25.43
CA SER A 93 4.40 -15.47 -26.70
C SER A 93 5.43 -16.59 -26.54
N ILE A 94 6.20 -16.54 -25.45
CA ILE A 94 7.14 -17.57 -25.03
C ILE A 94 6.97 -17.75 -23.53
N LEU A 95 6.61 -18.95 -23.09
CA LEU A 95 6.48 -19.26 -21.66
C LEU A 95 7.85 -19.66 -21.07
N PRO A 96 8.43 -18.88 -20.15
CA PRO A 96 9.68 -19.25 -19.48
C PRO A 96 9.53 -20.56 -18.71
N LYS A 97 10.57 -21.41 -18.74
CA LYS A 97 10.60 -22.67 -17.97
C LYS A 97 10.32 -22.45 -16.47
N LYS A 98 10.81 -21.35 -15.90
CA LYS A 98 10.59 -20.99 -14.48
C LYS A 98 9.14 -20.60 -14.13
N LEU A 99 8.30 -20.22 -15.10
CA LEU A 99 6.86 -20.01 -14.80
C LEU A 99 6.11 -21.35 -14.65
N ARG A 100 6.67 -22.45 -15.16
CA ARG A 100 6.07 -23.79 -15.02
C ARG A 100 6.09 -24.29 -13.57
N THR A 101 6.93 -23.72 -12.71
CA THR A 101 6.98 -24.06 -11.28
C THR A 101 6.03 -23.21 -10.43
N MET A 102 5.26 -22.30 -11.02
CA MET A 102 4.28 -21.52 -10.27
C MET A 102 3.14 -22.39 -9.77
N THR A 103 2.69 -22.09 -8.56
CA THR A 103 1.60 -22.77 -7.87
C THR A 103 0.49 -21.77 -7.56
N GLN A 104 -0.63 -22.27 -7.04
CA GLN A 104 -1.74 -21.44 -6.57
C GLN A 104 -1.32 -20.43 -5.49
N ARG A 105 -0.19 -20.66 -4.78
CA ARG A 105 0.34 -19.74 -3.76
C ARG A 105 1.02 -18.51 -4.34
N ASN A 106 1.29 -18.50 -5.65
CA ASN A 106 1.99 -17.40 -6.30
C ASN A 106 1.07 -16.34 -6.91
N LEU A 107 -0.21 -16.67 -7.12
CA LEU A 107 -1.22 -15.77 -7.65
C LEU A 107 -2.39 -15.75 -6.67
N MET A 108 -2.55 -14.63 -5.99
CA MET A 108 -3.59 -14.45 -4.98
C MET A 108 -4.46 -13.25 -5.37
N LEU A 109 -5.77 -13.39 -5.13
CA LEU A 109 -6.74 -12.32 -5.27
C LEU A 109 -7.05 -11.75 -3.88
N ASN A 110 -7.62 -10.54 -3.83
CA ASN A 110 -8.03 -9.87 -2.60
C ASN A 110 -6.88 -9.69 -1.59
N CYS A 111 -5.68 -9.40 -2.10
CA CYS A 111 -4.55 -9.02 -1.27
C CYS A 111 -4.44 -7.49 -1.22
N VAL A 112 -3.89 -6.97 -0.12
CA VAL A 112 -3.58 -5.55 0.05
C VAL A 112 -2.30 -5.44 0.88
N PRO A 113 -1.38 -4.51 0.56
CA PRO A 113 -0.27 -4.20 1.44
C PRO A 113 -0.78 -3.53 2.73
N ILE A 114 -0.21 -3.89 3.87
CA ILE A 114 -0.57 -3.31 5.17
C ILE A 114 0.69 -2.75 5.80
N ILE A 115 0.60 -1.54 6.36
CA ILE A 115 1.62 -0.94 7.20
C ILE A 115 1.11 -0.85 8.64
N ASN A 116 2.02 -0.98 9.60
CA ASN A 116 1.69 -0.93 11.02
C ASN A 116 1.76 0.51 11.54
N LEU A 117 0.88 1.38 11.06
CA LEU A 117 0.68 2.73 11.57
C LEU A 117 -0.72 2.85 12.17
N PHE A 118 -0.81 3.51 13.32
CA PHE A 118 -2.07 3.71 14.03
C PHE A 118 -2.05 5.06 14.77
N THR A 119 -3.22 5.70 14.87
CA THR A 119 -3.38 6.95 15.61
C THR A 119 -3.28 6.68 17.11
N LYS A 120 -2.57 7.55 17.81
CA LYS A 120 -2.42 7.45 19.26
C LYS A 120 -2.27 8.82 19.92
N ILE A 121 -2.92 8.98 21.07
CA ILE A 121 -2.66 10.10 21.99
C ILE A 121 -1.41 9.74 22.80
N SER A 122 -0.40 10.60 22.71
CA SER A 122 0.85 10.46 23.45
C SER A 122 0.68 10.69 24.96
N GLU A 123 1.75 10.45 25.72
CA GLU A 123 1.80 10.92 27.10
C GLU A 123 1.68 12.46 27.16
N PRO A 124 0.87 13.02 28.08
CA PRO A 124 0.77 14.46 28.23
C PRO A 124 2.07 15.03 28.81
N ILE A 125 2.51 16.15 28.25
CA ILE A 125 3.68 16.87 28.74
C ILE A 125 3.22 18.08 29.54
N LYS A 126 3.76 18.25 30.74
CA LYS A 126 3.64 19.51 31.47
C LYS A 126 4.63 20.50 30.90
N LEU A 127 4.12 21.54 30.24
CA LEU A 127 4.95 22.61 29.70
C LEU A 127 5.68 23.34 30.84
N SER A 128 6.94 23.68 30.59
CA SER A 128 7.82 24.37 31.52
C SER A 128 8.62 25.40 30.75
N ASP A 129 8.57 26.66 31.18
CA ASP A 129 9.27 27.78 30.54
C ASP A 129 10.80 27.69 30.62
N LYS A 130 11.32 26.70 31.37
CA LYS A 130 12.75 26.50 31.59
C LYS A 130 13.43 25.67 30.50
N LYS A 131 12.67 25.00 29.63
CA LYS A 131 13.21 24.12 28.58
C LYS A 131 12.53 24.42 27.26
N VAL A 132 13.36 24.70 26.25
CA VAL A 132 12.92 24.97 24.86
C VAL A 132 12.37 23.69 24.22
N ASP A 133 13.00 22.54 24.47
CA ASP A 133 12.59 21.23 23.94
C ASP A 133 12.09 20.30 25.06
N GLN A 134 11.05 19.53 24.73
CA GLN A 134 10.43 18.57 25.64
C GLN A 134 10.44 17.18 25.02
N LEU A 135 10.77 16.15 25.81
CA LEU A 135 10.70 14.77 25.37
C LEU A 135 9.24 14.33 25.28
N LEU A 136 8.82 13.93 24.09
CA LEU A 136 7.52 13.34 23.82
C LEU A 136 7.63 11.82 23.82
N ILE A 137 6.82 11.16 24.64
CA ILE A 137 6.76 9.70 24.76
C ILE A 137 5.42 9.24 24.19
N ALA A 138 5.44 8.28 23.27
CA ALA A 138 4.23 7.76 22.64
C ALA A 138 3.32 7.03 23.64
N ASP A 139 3.90 6.15 24.47
CA ASP A 139 3.22 5.39 25.52
C ASP A 139 4.25 4.84 26.51
N LYS A 140 4.22 5.29 27.77
CA LYS A 140 5.19 4.82 28.77
C LYS A 140 5.07 3.32 29.07
N LYS A 141 3.88 2.73 28.96
CA LYS A 141 3.68 1.30 29.23
C LYS A 141 4.14 0.43 28.08
N LYS A 142 4.21 0.98 26.87
CA LYS A 142 4.50 0.26 25.62
C LYS A 142 5.72 0.82 24.88
N ASP A 143 6.58 1.49 25.62
CA ASP A 143 7.72 2.25 25.09
C ASP A 143 8.68 1.37 24.26
N SER A 144 8.82 0.09 24.61
CA SER A 144 9.69 -0.85 23.90
C SER A 144 9.19 -1.30 22.52
N TYR A 145 7.95 -0.99 22.13
CA TYR A 145 7.38 -1.40 20.84
C TYR A 145 6.40 -0.38 20.24
N THR A 146 6.41 0.86 20.74
CA THR A 146 5.62 1.97 20.19
C THR A 146 6.54 3.16 19.96
N GLU A 147 6.67 3.58 18.71
CA GLU A 147 7.45 4.77 18.35
C GLU A 147 6.55 5.85 17.75
N ILE A 148 6.97 7.11 17.89
CA ILE A 148 6.31 8.24 17.25
C ILE A 148 6.78 8.29 15.79
N HIS A 149 5.84 8.13 14.87
CA HIS A 149 6.07 8.34 13.45
C HIS A 149 5.93 9.82 13.06
N SER A 150 4.79 10.41 13.40
CA SER A 150 4.42 11.79 13.09
C SER A 150 3.50 12.33 14.19
N ILE A 151 3.40 13.65 14.29
CA ILE A 151 2.47 14.33 15.19
C ILE A 151 1.43 15.03 14.33
N ASP A 152 0.17 14.59 14.43
CA ASP A 152 -0.92 15.13 13.61
C ASP A 152 -1.51 16.43 14.21
N SER A 153 -1.48 16.55 15.54
CA SER A 153 -1.91 17.75 16.24
C SER A 153 -1.42 17.81 17.67
N ILE A 154 -1.36 19.03 18.21
CA ILE A 154 -1.05 19.28 19.61
C ILE A 154 -2.18 20.10 20.22
N THR A 155 -2.63 19.71 21.41
CA THR A 155 -3.62 20.46 22.20
C THR A 155 -3.04 20.82 23.55
N ILE A 156 -3.22 22.07 23.97
CA ILE A 156 -2.89 22.54 25.32
C ILE A 156 -4.17 22.64 26.14
N SER A 157 -4.10 22.22 27.40
CA SER A 157 -5.13 22.51 28.41
C SER A 157 -4.56 23.37 29.54
N GLU A 158 -5.35 24.32 30.02
CA GLU A 158 -5.05 25.08 31.24
C GLU A 158 -5.44 24.28 32.50
N PRO A 159 -4.82 24.60 33.66
CA PRO A 159 -5.23 24.03 34.94
C PRO A 159 -6.74 24.15 35.16
N GLY A 160 -7.42 23.02 35.40
CA GLY A 160 -8.88 22.95 35.52
C GLY A 160 -9.62 22.52 34.24
N GLY A 161 -8.92 22.29 33.12
CA GLY A 161 -9.43 21.55 31.96
C GLY A 161 -10.50 22.26 31.12
N ARG A 162 -10.76 23.55 31.38
CA ARG A 162 -11.89 24.26 30.77
C ARG A 162 -11.66 24.72 29.34
N ASN A 163 -10.40 24.89 28.91
CA ASN A 163 -10.06 25.38 27.58
C ASN A 163 -9.01 24.47 26.93
N LEU A 164 -9.42 23.69 25.94
CA LEU A 164 -8.51 22.99 25.05
C LEU A 164 -8.25 23.87 23.83
N ARG A 165 -7.00 24.25 23.63
CA ARG A 165 -6.58 25.01 22.44
C ARG A 165 -5.69 24.15 21.57
N LYS A 166 -6.04 24.01 20.29
CA LYS A 166 -5.18 23.39 19.28
C LYS A 166 -4.05 24.36 18.93
N LEU A 167 -2.81 23.89 18.96
CA LEU A 167 -1.66 24.63 18.47
C LEU A 167 -1.52 24.44 16.96
N GLY A 168 -1.19 25.53 16.26
CA GLY A 168 -1.09 25.56 14.79
C GLY A 168 0.29 25.18 14.24
N PHE A 169 1.37 25.55 14.93
CA PHE A 169 2.74 25.28 14.49
C PHE A 169 3.55 24.66 15.61
N PHE A 170 4.29 23.60 15.28
CA PHE A 170 5.26 22.96 16.17
C PHE A 170 6.37 22.34 15.31
N HIS A 171 7.59 22.37 15.84
CA HIS A 171 8.73 21.71 15.21
C HIS A 171 9.06 20.47 16.03
N CYS A 172 9.15 19.32 15.35
CA CYS A 172 9.63 18.08 15.94
C CYS A 172 11.01 17.80 15.35
N TYR A 173 12.00 17.67 16.22
CA TYR A 173 13.33 17.17 15.84
C TYR A 173 13.36 15.68 16.20
N ARG A 174 13.85 14.85 15.28
CA ARG A 174 14.06 13.41 15.50
C ARG A 174 15.52 13.14 15.79
#